data_AF-A0A0C9UHS5-F1
#
_entry.id   AF-A0A0C9UHS5-F1
#
_cell.length_a   1.000
_cell.length_b   1.000
_cell.length_c   1.000
_cell.angle_alpha   90.00
_cell.angle_beta   90.00
_cell.angle_gamma   90.00
#
_symmetry.space_group_name_H-M   'P 1'
#
loop_
_entity.id
_entity.type
_entity.pdbx_description
1 polymer ?
#
loop_
_entity_poly.entity_id
_entity_poly.type
_entity_poly.pdbx_seq_one_letter_code
_entity_poly.pdbx_strand_id
1 'polypeptide(L)'
;MAQTAQTPSSINYIHFGIPRGATMQFLECHRLSSMQEQWTMGDVAGLFQALASAYPGDVATRLPALSARIWNLLTNTLNTTDQISRHGLLIGCYLLYLTFDGHPLPYRLHQDAINLIESWTRESVLLSVNLPPDERQAVGPSGGFVDRYHIADIQLDVEWIAYNISRPIIQHSEESLELTIGLNSPLSAGGGTEIPQSTTMSETIMNITIGDEFIRLIQSSVVCSLDVVSFQAMVKLFMEGRNSGPTLQRFRVDIQGPVEKGWNLRLIRVFVLHFLNTIVPKFPPDFFASALLVPSFLLHKMSMYIRRHFLTPKDNPSIPNNPMLRGEQPDNQQTFGTGRSTPQRRRGNRRRNLHKTRQDKVIANFPAPNIFWDILEALGPDGMSSDETDPEAWHSNEVYQFLRIPKAFRSRALDYVISYIDKLPKQGTLDHIGSLKGATERVRIADHPTARNVAGFAGLPIDFYNSEWLAEPNQFQSINALPSLNLQSLEL
;
A
#
# COMPACT_ATOMS: atom_id res chain seq x y z
N MET A 1 11.40 -41.94 22.43
CA MET A 1 10.49 -41.27 21.49
C MET A 1 10.79 -39.79 21.54
N ALA A 2 11.32 -39.21 20.47
CA ALA A 2 11.58 -37.77 20.43
C ALA A 2 10.25 -37.04 20.21
N GLN A 3 9.94 -36.07 21.07
CA GLN A 3 8.84 -35.15 20.80
C GLN A 3 9.28 -34.25 19.63
N THR A 4 8.61 -34.37 18.50
CA THR A 4 8.72 -33.38 17.42
C THR A 4 8.23 -32.05 17.97
N ALA A 5 9.15 -31.10 18.15
CA ALA A 5 8.80 -29.75 18.56
C ALA A 5 7.78 -29.19 17.56
N GLN A 6 6.57 -28.92 18.03
CA GLN A 6 5.57 -28.23 17.21
C GLN A 6 6.09 -26.82 16.94
N THR A 7 6.34 -26.52 15.67
CA THR A 7 6.62 -25.15 15.23
C THR A 7 5.47 -24.25 15.66
N PRO A 8 5.72 -23.08 16.29
CA PRO A 8 4.65 -22.17 16.68
C PRO A 8 3.85 -21.75 15.45
N SER A 9 2.53 -21.92 15.51
CA SER A 9 1.59 -21.67 14.40
C SER A 9 1.33 -20.17 14.15
N SER A 10 2.34 -19.32 14.41
CA SER A 10 2.22 -17.86 14.52
C SER A 10 3.37 -17.13 13.82
N ILE A 11 4.03 -17.75 12.84
CA ILE A 11 4.86 -16.99 11.89
C ILE A 11 3.91 -16.17 11.01
N ASN A 12 3.61 -14.94 11.44
CA ASN A 12 2.87 -14.01 10.62
C ASN A 12 3.71 -13.68 9.37
N TYR A 13 3.15 -13.96 8.20
CA TYR A 13 3.87 -14.03 6.93
C TYR A 13 4.45 -12.70 6.40
N ILE A 14 4.39 -11.62 7.18
CA ILE A 14 5.02 -10.33 6.86
C ILE A 14 6.55 -10.46 6.78
N HIS A 15 7.13 -11.44 7.50
CA HIS A 15 8.57 -11.77 7.50
C HIS A 15 9.21 -12.03 6.12
N PHE A 16 8.42 -12.25 5.05
CA PHE A 16 8.95 -12.44 3.70
C PHE A 16 8.89 -11.19 2.81
N GLY A 17 8.25 -10.09 3.23
CA GLY A 17 8.10 -8.88 2.40
C GLY A 17 7.29 -9.08 1.10
N ILE A 18 6.60 -10.21 0.99
CA ILE A 18 5.85 -10.69 -0.19
C ILE A 18 4.52 -9.91 -0.31
N PRO A 19 4.32 -9.01 -1.29
CA PRO A 19 3.07 -8.30 -1.47
C PRO A 19 2.02 -9.20 -2.14
N ARG A 20 0.83 -9.29 -1.54
CA ARG A 20 -0.31 -10.10 -2.03
C ARG A 20 -0.94 -9.58 -3.35
N GLY A 21 -0.28 -8.67 -4.06
CA GLY A 21 -0.88 -7.82 -5.10
C GLY A 21 -0.61 -8.21 -6.55
N ALA A 22 0.33 -9.12 -6.79
CA ALA A 22 0.89 -9.38 -8.11
C ALA A 22 0.01 -10.31 -8.98
N THR A 23 -1.28 -10.01 -9.14
CA THR A 23 -2.26 -10.95 -9.72
C THR A 23 -1.95 -11.36 -11.16
N MET A 24 -1.40 -10.50 -12.02
CA MET A 24 -0.96 -10.94 -13.36
C MET A 24 0.33 -11.71 -13.35
N GLN A 25 1.26 -11.37 -12.46
CA GLN A 25 2.44 -12.19 -12.24
C GLN A 25 1.97 -13.60 -11.85
N PHE A 26 1.01 -13.74 -10.93
CA PHE A 26 0.42 -15.05 -10.60
C PHE A 26 -0.29 -15.73 -11.78
N LEU A 27 -1.10 -15.02 -12.57
CA LEU A 27 -1.81 -15.62 -13.73
C LEU A 27 -0.84 -16.01 -14.85
N GLU A 28 0.18 -15.21 -15.14
CA GLU A 28 1.20 -15.50 -16.14
C GLU A 28 2.17 -16.59 -15.68
N CYS A 29 2.60 -16.56 -14.41
CA CYS A 29 3.34 -17.67 -13.79
C CYS A 29 2.53 -18.97 -13.83
N HIS A 30 1.22 -18.91 -13.58
CA HIS A 30 0.33 -20.06 -13.65
C HIS A 30 0.13 -20.56 -15.09
N ARG A 31 -0.02 -19.65 -16.07
CA ARG A 31 -0.15 -19.96 -17.50
C ARG A 31 1.13 -20.61 -18.02
N LEU A 32 2.28 -20.01 -17.78
CA LEU A 32 3.58 -20.52 -18.21
C LEU A 32 3.89 -21.86 -17.55
N SER A 33 3.73 -21.97 -16.23
CA SER A 33 3.94 -23.24 -15.52
C SER A 33 2.93 -24.33 -15.91
N SER A 34 1.75 -23.99 -16.45
CA SER A 34 0.79 -24.96 -16.98
C SER A 34 1.18 -25.60 -18.31
N MET A 35 2.23 -25.11 -18.99
CA MET A 35 2.63 -25.63 -20.30
C MET A 35 3.28 -27.02 -20.23
N GLN A 36 3.90 -27.38 -19.11
CA GLN A 36 4.60 -28.67 -18.87
C GLN A 36 4.54 -29.03 -17.38
N GLU A 37 4.54 -30.34 -17.05
CA GLU A 37 4.49 -30.80 -15.65
C GLU A 37 5.85 -30.73 -14.93
N GLN A 38 6.94 -30.94 -15.66
CA GLN A 38 8.32 -30.96 -15.19
C GLN A 38 9.17 -30.03 -16.05
N TRP A 39 10.13 -29.33 -15.41
CA TRP A 39 10.95 -28.31 -16.04
C TRP A 39 12.42 -28.52 -15.66
N THR A 40 13.33 -28.53 -16.63
CA THR A 40 14.78 -28.58 -16.40
C THR A 40 15.36 -27.18 -16.18
N MET A 41 16.59 -27.10 -15.68
CA MET A 41 17.30 -25.83 -15.52
C MET A 41 17.38 -25.02 -16.84
N GLY A 42 17.52 -25.71 -17.98
CA GLY A 42 17.56 -25.08 -19.30
C GLY A 42 16.23 -24.44 -19.69
N ASP A 43 15.12 -25.14 -19.45
CA ASP A 43 13.76 -24.64 -19.74
C ASP A 43 13.43 -23.42 -18.87
N VAL A 44 13.77 -23.48 -17.57
CA VAL A 44 13.56 -22.38 -16.63
C VAL A 44 14.43 -21.17 -16.97
N ALA A 45 15.69 -21.38 -17.35
CA ALA A 45 16.57 -20.29 -17.79
C ALA A 45 16.05 -19.61 -19.07
N GLY A 46 15.59 -20.40 -20.06
CA GLY A 46 14.97 -19.89 -21.28
C GLY A 46 13.68 -19.11 -21.00
N LEU A 47 12.82 -19.61 -20.10
CA LEU A 47 11.62 -18.93 -19.67
C LEU A 47 11.93 -17.61 -18.96
N PHE A 48 12.88 -17.61 -18.03
CA PHE A 48 13.28 -16.40 -17.30
C PHE A 48 13.89 -15.36 -18.25
N GLN A 49 14.65 -15.80 -19.26
CA GLN A 49 15.17 -14.94 -20.33
C GLN A 49 14.05 -14.30 -21.17
N ALA A 50 12.98 -15.04 -21.47
CA ALA A 50 11.80 -14.50 -22.14
C ALA A 50 11.06 -13.48 -21.26
N LEU A 51 10.83 -13.80 -19.98
CA LEU A 51 10.19 -12.90 -19.02
C LEU A 51 10.97 -11.59 -18.82
N ALA A 52 12.30 -11.68 -18.65
CA ALA A 52 13.18 -10.53 -18.50
C ALA A 52 13.26 -9.65 -19.75
N SER A 53 12.99 -10.20 -20.94
CA SER A 53 13.01 -9.40 -22.19
C SER A 53 11.94 -8.29 -22.22
N ALA A 54 10.89 -8.40 -21.39
CA ALA A 54 9.90 -7.36 -21.19
C ALA A 54 10.36 -6.23 -20.24
N TYR A 55 11.48 -6.41 -19.53
CA TYR A 55 12.01 -5.46 -18.55
C TYR A 55 13.27 -4.74 -19.08
N PRO A 56 13.23 -3.41 -19.28
CA PRO A 56 14.38 -2.66 -19.76
C PRO A 56 15.45 -2.47 -18.66
N GLY A 57 16.73 -2.48 -19.06
CA GLY A 57 17.87 -2.04 -18.23
C GLY A 57 18.76 -3.16 -17.66
N ASP A 58 19.45 -2.85 -16.55
CA ASP A 58 20.45 -3.69 -15.85
C ASP A 58 19.95 -5.08 -15.42
N VAL A 59 18.64 -5.31 -15.44
CA VAL A 59 18.03 -6.61 -15.11
C VAL A 59 18.56 -7.71 -16.02
N ALA A 60 18.71 -7.44 -17.33
CA ALA A 60 19.15 -8.42 -18.32
C ALA A 60 20.58 -8.94 -18.08
N THR A 61 21.49 -8.10 -17.57
CA THR A 61 22.89 -8.50 -17.29
C THR A 61 23.02 -9.35 -16.03
N ARG A 62 22.12 -9.14 -15.06
CA ARG A 62 22.08 -9.90 -13.78
C ARG A 62 21.29 -11.21 -13.89
N LEU A 63 20.47 -11.35 -14.93
CA LEU A 63 19.53 -12.46 -15.07
C LEU A 63 20.17 -13.86 -14.98
N PRO A 64 21.32 -14.19 -15.61
CA PRO A 64 21.87 -15.54 -15.53
C PRO A 64 22.23 -15.94 -14.08
N ALA A 65 22.82 -15.01 -13.32
CA ALA A 65 23.14 -15.21 -11.90
C ALA A 65 21.87 -15.29 -11.04
N LEU A 66 20.84 -14.49 -11.36
CA LEU A 66 19.56 -14.52 -10.69
C LEU A 66 18.81 -15.84 -10.91
N SER A 67 18.73 -16.31 -12.16
CA SER A 67 18.13 -17.59 -12.53
C SER A 67 18.81 -18.76 -11.82
N ALA A 68 20.14 -18.78 -11.78
CA ALA A 68 20.89 -19.81 -11.06
C ALA A 68 20.63 -19.77 -9.55
N ARG A 69 20.53 -18.58 -8.94
CA ARG A 69 20.20 -18.43 -7.51
C ARG A 69 18.77 -18.89 -7.19
N ILE A 70 17.79 -18.57 -8.02
CA ILE A 70 16.41 -19.03 -7.86
C ILE A 70 16.33 -20.54 -8.04
N TRP A 71 16.97 -21.10 -9.07
CA TRP A 71 17.06 -22.54 -9.27
C TRP A 71 17.60 -23.26 -8.04
N ASN A 72 18.73 -22.79 -7.50
CA ASN A 72 19.34 -23.34 -6.28
C ASN A 72 18.44 -23.21 -5.05
N LEU A 73 17.63 -22.15 -4.92
CA LEU A 73 16.66 -22.04 -3.83
C LEU A 73 15.56 -23.09 -3.95
N LEU A 74 15.07 -23.34 -5.18
CA LEU A 74 14.00 -24.30 -5.44
C LEU A 74 14.46 -25.74 -5.24
N THR A 75 15.57 -26.15 -5.86
CA THR A 75 16.10 -27.53 -5.77
C THR A 75 16.44 -27.91 -4.33
N ASN A 76 17.12 -27.03 -3.59
CA ASN A 76 17.44 -27.26 -2.16
C ASN A 76 16.22 -27.31 -1.25
N THR A 77 15.11 -26.64 -1.60
CA THR A 77 13.91 -26.61 -0.73
C THR A 77 12.94 -27.74 -1.08
N LEU A 78 12.82 -28.09 -2.36
CA LEU A 78 11.93 -29.14 -2.86
C LEU A 78 12.58 -30.53 -2.86
N ASN A 79 13.86 -30.63 -2.50
CA ASN A 79 14.67 -31.86 -2.55
C ASN A 79 14.69 -32.52 -3.94
N THR A 80 14.81 -31.71 -5.01
CA THR A 80 14.92 -32.21 -6.39
C THR A 80 16.29 -31.86 -6.99
N THR A 81 16.86 -32.76 -7.80
CA THR A 81 18.22 -32.60 -8.34
C THR A 81 18.23 -31.88 -9.69
N ASP A 82 17.47 -32.40 -10.66
CA ASP A 82 17.63 -32.03 -12.09
C ASP A 82 16.38 -31.40 -12.70
N GLN A 83 15.23 -31.52 -12.03
CA GLN A 83 13.94 -31.05 -12.49
C GLN A 83 13.15 -30.41 -11.34
N ILE A 84 12.31 -29.43 -11.66
CA ILE A 84 11.29 -28.90 -10.75
C ILE A 84 9.91 -29.19 -11.31
N SER A 85 8.94 -29.41 -10.42
CA SER A 85 7.54 -29.52 -10.83
C SER A 85 6.99 -28.17 -11.28
N ARG A 86 5.84 -28.19 -11.95
CA ARG A 86 4.98 -27.01 -12.19
C ARG A 86 4.85 -26.08 -10.98
N HIS A 87 4.72 -26.64 -9.77
CA HIS A 87 4.64 -25.85 -8.52
C HIS A 87 5.97 -25.16 -8.19
N GLY A 88 7.10 -25.86 -8.36
CA GLY A 88 8.43 -25.26 -8.22
C GLY A 88 8.66 -24.13 -9.21
N LEU A 89 8.24 -24.30 -10.47
CA LEU A 89 8.37 -23.23 -11.47
C LEU A 89 7.52 -22.00 -11.12
N LEU A 90 6.27 -22.19 -10.71
CA LEU A 90 5.39 -21.12 -10.27
C LEU A 90 6.06 -20.23 -9.21
N ILE A 91 6.66 -20.87 -8.19
CA ILE A 91 7.40 -20.21 -7.12
C ILE A 91 8.65 -19.51 -7.68
N GLY A 92 9.36 -20.15 -8.62
CA GLY A 92 10.52 -19.58 -9.29
C GLY A 92 10.22 -18.29 -10.06
N CYS A 93 9.18 -18.31 -10.90
CA CYS A 93 8.74 -17.13 -11.63
C CYS A 93 8.25 -16.04 -10.66
N TYR A 94 7.57 -16.40 -9.56
CA TYR A 94 7.17 -15.45 -8.53
C TYR A 94 8.38 -14.76 -7.86
N LEU A 95 9.40 -15.53 -7.47
CA LEU A 95 10.66 -15.01 -6.92
C LEU A 95 11.44 -14.14 -7.93
N LEU A 96 11.36 -14.47 -9.22
CA LEU A 96 11.93 -13.65 -10.29
C LEU A 96 11.26 -12.27 -10.36
N TYR A 97 9.93 -12.24 -10.42
CA TYR A 97 9.16 -10.99 -10.44
C TYR A 97 9.41 -10.12 -9.21
N LEU A 98 9.43 -10.70 -8.01
CA LEU A 98 9.82 -10.00 -6.78
C LEU A 98 11.19 -9.31 -6.92
N THR A 99 12.16 -9.98 -7.54
CA THR A 99 13.50 -9.43 -7.69
C THR A 99 13.55 -8.31 -8.74
N PHE A 100 12.69 -8.36 -9.77
CA PHE A 100 12.51 -7.25 -10.72
C PHE A 100 11.87 -6.03 -10.06
N ASP A 101 10.95 -6.25 -9.12
CA ASP A 101 10.35 -5.20 -8.28
C ASP A 101 11.29 -4.70 -7.15
N GLY A 102 12.56 -5.14 -7.15
CA GLY A 102 13.61 -4.68 -6.23
C GLY A 102 13.66 -5.37 -4.88
N HIS A 103 12.86 -6.42 -4.64
CA HIS A 103 12.90 -7.19 -3.41
C HIS A 103 14.09 -8.18 -3.41
N PRO A 104 14.81 -8.32 -2.29
CA PRO A 104 15.92 -9.28 -2.20
C PRO A 104 15.41 -10.72 -2.14
N LEU A 105 16.09 -11.63 -2.85
CA LEU A 105 15.82 -13.07 -2.71
C LEU A 105 16.20 -13.56 -1.30
N PRO A 106 15.36 -14.42 -0.66
CA PRO A 106 15.70 -15.05 0.60
C PRO A 106 16.93 -15.96 0.47
N TYR A 107 17.62 -16.22 1.57
CA TYR A 107 18.74 -17.19 1.61
C TYR A 107 18.25 -18.64 1.64
N ARG A 108 17.05 -18.88 2.15
CA ARG A 108 16.37 -20.17 2.22
C ARG A 108 14.87 -19.94 2.11
N LEU A 109 14.19 -20.75 1.32
CA LEU A 109 12.74 -20.70 1.23
C LEU A 109 12.12 -21.61 2.31
N HIS A 110 11.13 -21.12 3.05
CA HIS A 110 10.44 -21.92 4.07
C HIS A 110 9.26 -22.68 3.45
N GLN A 111 8.92 -23.86 3.95
CA GLN A 111 7.80 -24.64 3.43
C GLN A 111 6.47 -23.88 3.56
N ASP A 112 6.29 -23.10 4.63
CA ASP A 112 5.07 -22.30 4.81
C ASP A 112 4.96 -21.16 3.79
N ALA A 113 6.09 -20.59 3.33
CA ALA A 113 6.11 -19.61 2.26
C ALA A 113 5.72 -20.24 0.91
N ILE A 114 6.19 -21.46 0.64
CA ILE A 114 5.78 -22.26 -0.52
C ILE A 114 4.26 -22.46 -0.51
N ASN A 115 3.73 -22.96 0.62
CA ASN A 115 2.30 -23.24 0.80
C ASN A 115 1.46 -21.96 0.62
N LEU A 116 1.94 -20.81 1.11
CA LEU A 116 1.27 -19.52 0.98
C LEU A 116 1.22 -19.02 -0.47
N ILE A 117 2.37 -19.02 -1.17
CA ILE A 117 2.48 -18.64 -2.59
C ILE A 117 1.55 -19.51 -3.45
N GLU A 118 1.47 -20.80 -3.14
CA GLU A 118 0.55 -21.72 -3.81
C GLU A 118 -0.92 -21.37 -3.54
N SER A 119 -1.30 -21.11 -2.28
CA SER A 119 -2.66 -20.69 -1.91
C SER A 119 -3.09 -19.43 -2.66
N TRP A 120 -2.23 -18.41 -2.71
CA TRP A 120 -2.54 -17.15 -3.39
C TRP A 120 -2.64 -17.28 -4.91
N THR A 121 -1.82 -18.15 -5.50
CA THR A 121 -1.94 -18.48 -6.93
C THR A 121 -3.28 -19.16 -7.19
N ARG A 122 -3.67 -20.12 -6.34
CA ARG A 122 -4.96 -20.83 -6.44
C ARG A 122 -6.14 -19.86 -6.30
N GLU A 123 -6.08 -18.93 -5.35
CA GLU A 123 -7.04 -17.83 -5.19
C GLU A 123 -7.10 -16.96 -6.46
N SER A 124 -5.96 -16.54 -7.00
CA SER A 124 -5.88 -15.69 -8.21
C SER A 124 -6.47 -16.37 -9.45
N VAL A 125 -6.23 -17.67 -9.62
CA VAL A 125 -6.79 -18.47 -10.72
C VAL A 125 -8.31 -18.57 -10.59
N LEU A 126 -8.83 -18.86 -9.39
CA LEU A 126 -10.28 -18.87 -9.14
C LEU A 126 -10.93 -17.51 -9.44
N LEU A 127 -10.25 -16.40 -9.14
CA LEU A 127 -10.73 -15.06 -9.49
C LEU A 127 -10.77 -14.84 -11.02
N SER A 128 -9.80 -15.36 -11.79
CA SER A 128 -9.79 -15.26 -13.26
C SER A 128 -10.85 -16.11 -13.96
N VAL A 129 -11.19 -17.29 -13.41
CA VAL A 129 -12.21 -18.20 -13.99
C VAL A 129 -13.64 -17.65 -13.85
N ASN A 130 -13.86 -16.71 -12.92
CA ASN A 130 -15.13 -16.02 -12.75
C ASN A 130 -15.28 -14.74 -13.59
N LEU A 131 -14.31 -14.42 -14.46
CA LEU A 131 -14.51 -13.40 -15.50
C LEU A 131 -15.48 -13.94 -16.57
N PRO A 132 -16.39 -13.12 -17.12
CA PRO A 132 -17.31 -13.58 -18.16
C PRO A 132 -16.55 -14.15 -19.37
N PRO A 133 -16.96 -15.32 -19.90
CA PRO A 133 -16.37 -15.87 -21.11
C PRO A 133 -16.84 -15.07 -22.33
N ASP A 134 -16.11 -14.02 -22.68
CA ASP A 134 -16.42 -13.17 -23.84
C ASP A 134 -16.22 -13.91 -25.18
N GLU A 135 -16.86 -13.37 -26.22
CA GLU A 135 -17.13 -13.97 -27.55
C GLU A 135 -15.88 -14.38 -28.39
N ARG A 136 -15.17 -15.43 -27.97
CA ARG A 136 -13.97 -15.97 -28.67
C ARG A 136 -14.22 -16.64 -30.04
N GLN A 137 -15.39 -16.51 -30.67
CA GLN A 137 -15.78 -17.32 -31.84
C GLN A 137 -16.26 -16.56 -33.08
N ALA A 138 -16.20 -15.22 -33.13
CA ALA A 138 -16.81 -14.44 -34.22
C ALA A 138 -15.90 -13.42 -34.92
N VAL A 139 -14.57 -13.63 -34.99
CA VAL A 139 -13.69 -12.89 -35.91
C VAL A 139 -12.77 -13.87 -36.65
N GLY A 140 -12.76 -13.76 -37.98
CA GLY A 140 -12.07 -14.69 -38.89
C GLY A 140 -10.55 -14.50 -38.97
N PRO A 141 -9.86 -15.34 -39.77
CA PRO A 141 -8.41 -15.40 -39.84
C PRO A 141 -7.81 -14.27 -40.69
N SER A 142 -7.77 -13.05 -40.15
CA SER A 142 -7.07 -11.94 -40.79
C SER A 142 -6.46 -10.95 -39.78
N GLY A 143 -5.21 -11.24 -39.38
CA GLY A 143 -4.15 -10.24 -39.27
C GLY A 143 -4.36 -9.01 -38.36
N GLY A 144 -4.14 -9.19 -37.06
CA GLY A 144 -3.26 -8.30 -36.28
C GLY A 144 -3.58 -6.79 -36.23
N PHE A 145 -4.58 -6.39 -35.43
CA PHE A 145 -4.53 -5.11 -34.69
C PHE A 145 -5.41 -5.06 -33.42
N VAL A 146 -6.24 -6.07 -33.16
CA VAL A 146 -7.31 -6.01 -32.13
C VAL A 146 -6.81 -6.23 -30.70
N ASP A 147 -5.70 -6.97 -30.48
CA ASP A 147 -5.23 -7.32 -29.13
C ASP A 147 -4.82 -6.13 -28.24
N ARG A 148 -4.37 -5.00 -28.82
CA ARG A 148 -3.80 -3.90 -28.01
C ARG A 148 -4.81 -3.22 -27.08
N TYR A 149 -6.09 -3.16 -27.45
CA TYR A 149 -7.10 -2.53 -26.59
C TYR A 149 -7.51 -3.43 -25.43
N HIS A 150 -7.64 -4.75 -25.64
CA HIS A 150 -7.86 -5.70 -24.54
C HIS A 150 -6.65 -5.79 -23.61
N ILE A 151 -5.42 -5.81 -24.15
CA ILE A 151 -4.21 -5.79 -23.32
C ILE A 151 -4.14 -4.49 -22.52
N ALA A 152 -4.44 -3.32 -23.10
CA ALA A 152 -4.44 -2.06 -22.35
C ALA A 152 -5.51 -2.02 -21.24
N ASP A 153 -6.72 -2.53 -21.49
CA ASP A 153 -7.78 -2.59 -20.48
C ASP A 153 -7.46 -3.58 -19.36
N ILE A 154 -6.95 -4.77 -19.70
CA ILE A 154 -6.47 -5.78 -18.73
C ILE A 154 -5.28 -5.23 -17.95
N GLN A 155 -4.35 -4.52 -18.59
CA GLN A 155 -3.20 -3.92 -17.92
C GLN A 155 -3.62 -2.79 -16.96
N LEU A 156 -4.63 -1.99 -17.32
CA LEU A 156 -5.26 -1.02 -16.40
C LEU A 156 -6.14 -1.68 -15.32
N ASP A 157 -6.64 -2.90 -15.50
CA ASP A 157 -7.21 -3.73 -14.43
C ASP A 157 -6.13 -4.16 -13.43
N VAL A 158 -4.98 -4.52 -13.96
CA VAL A 158 -3.93 -5.22 -13.23
C VAL A 158 -3.02 -4.28 -12.48
N GLU A 159 -2.55 -3.22 -13.13
CA GLU A 159 -1.83 -2.12 -12.47
C GLU A 159 -2.69 -1.53 -11.35
N TRP A 160 -4.02 -1.51 -11.52
CA TRP A 160 -4.95 -1.03 -10.52
C TRP A 160 -5.19 -2.03 -9.37
N ILE A 161 -5.28 -3.34 -9.65
CA ILE A 161 -5.35 -4.40 -8.62
C ILE A 161 -4.05 -4.42 -7.81
N ALA A 162 -2.90 -4.42 -8.48
CA ALA A 162 -1.58 -4.32 -7.86
C ALA A 162 -1.47 -3.04 -7.02
N TYR A 163 -1.89 -1.89 -7.56
CA TYR A 163 -1.95 -0.62 -6.84
C TYR A 163 -2.84 -0.72 -5.58
N ASN A 164 -4.01 -1.35 -5.62
CA ASN A 164 -4.91 -1.40 -4.45
C ASN A 164 -4.48 -2.41 -3.39
N ILE A 165 -3.64 -3.38 -3.74
CA ILE A 165 -3.07 -4.33 -2.79
C ILE A 165 -1.70 -3.85 -2.28
N SER A 166 -0.98 -3.00 -3.02
CA SER A 166 0.16 -2.23 -2.52
C SER A 166 -0.25 -0.97 -1.76
N ARG A 167 -1.48 -0.46 -1.95
CA ARG A 167 -2.00 0.73 -1.26
C ARG A 167 -1.91 0.68 0.27
N PRO A 168 -2.21 -0.42 0.99
CA PRO A 168 -1.95 -0.50 2.43
C PRO A 168 -0.47 -0.31 2.79
N ILE A 169 0.44 -0.71 1.89
CA ILE A 169 1.90 -0.65 2.07
C ILE A 169 2.43 0.76 1.75
N ILE A 170 1.90 1.41 0.69
CA ILE A 170 2.35 2.72 0.18
C ILE A 170 1.67 3.91 0.87
N GLN A 171 0.39 3.81 1.27
CA GLN A 171 -0.26 4.89 2.05
C GLN A 171 0.35 5.06 3.44
N HIS A 172 1.10 4.07 3.91
CA HIS A 172 1.98 4.15 5.08
C HIS A 172 3.29 4.93 4.81
N SER A 173 3.53 5.43 3.60
CA SER A 173 4.76 6.14 3.20
C SER A 173 4.50 7.61 2.81
N GLU A 174 3.42 7.89 2.07
CA GLU A 174 3.25 9.18 1.38
C GLU A 174 2.49 10.27 2.17
N GLU A 175 1.67 9.93 3.19
CA GLU A 175 0.99 10.93 4.05
C GLU A 175 1.97 11.82 4.87
N SER A 176 3.29 11.66 4.74
CA SER A 176 4.32 12.39 5.49
C SER A 176 4.97 13.56 4.73
N LEU A 177 4.62 13.82 3.46
CA LEU A 177 5.37 14.75 2.59
C LEU A 177 4.66 16.06 2.17
N GLU A 178 3.33 16.18 2.31
CA GLU A 178 2.56 17.32 1.74
C GLU A 178 2.38 18.55 2.67
N LEU A 179 3.12 18.70 3.79
CA LEU A 179 2.76 19.71 4.81
C LEU A 179 3.89 20.56 5.43
N THR A 180 4.93 20.92 4.65
CA THR A 180 5.82 22.03 5.03
C THR A 180 6.40 22.81 3.84
N ILE A 181 5.71 23.87 3.38
CA ILE A 181 6.35 24.98 2.64
C ILE A 181 5.84 26.30 3.21
N GLY A 182 6.74 27.05 3.85
CA GLY A 182 6.52 28.42 4.32
C GLY A 182 7.87 29.10 4.46
N LEU A 183 8.12 30.13 3.62
CA LEU A 183 9.42 30.80 3.57
C LEU A 183 9.69 31.65 4.81
N ASN A 184 10.97 31.72 5.21
CA ASN A 184 11.70 32.99 5.26
C ASN A 184 13.22 32.74 5.28
N SER A 185 13.96 33.51 4.50
CA SER A 185 15.43 33.50 4.33
C SER A 185 16.01 34.81 4.96
N PRO A 186 17.35 35.04 5.12
CA PRO A 186 18.42 34.57 4.21
C PRO A 186 19.83 34.26 4.79
N LEU A 187 20.71 33.84 3.85
CA LEU A 187 22.19 33.93 3.80
C LEU A 187 23.09 32.75 4.24
N SER A 188 23.56 32.01 3.22
CA SER A 188 24.95 31.54 2.94
C SER A 188 25.73 30.68 3.96
N ALA A 189 26.46 29.63 3.55
CA ALA A 189 26.61 28.99 2.23
C ALA A 189 27.13 27.54 2.36
N GLY A 190 26.81 26.64 1.41
CA GLY A 190 27.47 25.32 1.33
C GLY A 190 26.68 24.18 0.66
N GLY A 191 26.64 24.15 -0.67
CA GLY A 191 26.58 22.89 -1.44
C GLY A 191 25.39 21.93 -1.24
N GLY A 192 24.15 22.43 -1.22
CA GLY A 192 22.95 21.58 -1.25
C GLY A 192 22.58 21.14 -2.67
N THR A 193 22.28 19.85 -2.88
CA THR A 193 21.73 19.34 -4.15
C THR A 193 20.27 19.77 -4.29
N GLU A 194 20.01 20.85 -5.03
CA GLU A 194 18.66 21.37 -5.25
C GLU A 194 17.79 20.35 -5.99
N ILE A 195 16.61 20.04 -5.42
CA ILE A 195 15.54 19.37 -6.18
C ILE A 195 15.02 20.40 -7.19
N PRO A 196 14.96 20.07 -8.50
CA PRO A 196 14.58 21.05 -9.52
C PRO A 196 13.14 21.52 -9.30
N GLN A 197 12.98 22.82 -9.04
CA GLN A 197 11.70 23.47 -8.73
C GLN A 197 10.64 23.27 -9.83
N SER A 198 11.05 22.94 -11.05
CA SER A 198 10.17 22.66 -12.18
C SER A 198 9.19 21.50 -11.92
N THR A 199 9.57 20.49 -11.12
CA THR A 199 8.72 19.32 -10.85
C THR A 199 7.41 19.71 -10.14
N THR A 200 7.46 20.63 -9.19
CA THR A 200 6.28 21.04 -8.40
C THR A 200 5.28 21.88 -9.22
N MET A 201 5.78 22.70 -10.14
CA MET A 201 4.95 23.49 -11.05
C MET A 201 4.24 22.60 -12.08
N SER A 202 4.96 21.65 -12.69
CA SER A 202 4.41 20.68 -13.65
C SER A 202 3.28 19.84 -13.02
N GLU A 203 3.49 19.32 -11.81
CA GLU A 203 2.46 18.56 -11.09
C GLU A 203 1.24 19.43 -10.73
N THR A 204 1.46 20.68 -10.31
CA THR A 204 0.37 21.62 -10.00
C THR A 204 -0.52 21.88 -11.22
N ILE A 205 0.09 22.13 -12.38
CA ILE A 205 -0.64 22.37 -13.64
C ILE A 205 -1.38 21.11 -14.08
N MET A 206 -0.77 19.93 -13.94
CA MET A 206 -1.43 18.65 -14.23
C MET A 206 -2.65 18.43 -13.34
N ASN A 207 -2.55 18.66 -12.02
CA ASN A 207 -3.66 18.50 -11.08
C ASN A 207 -4.85 19.43 -11.44
N ILE A 208 -4.58 20.68 -11.86
CA ILE A 208 -5.60 21.62 -12.36
C ILE A 208 -6.23 21.09 -13.65
N THR A 209 -5.41 20.74 -14.65
CA THR A 209 -5.85 20.24 -15.96
C THR A 209 -6.71 18.98 -15.83
N ILE A 210 -6.35 18.08 -14.93
CA ILE A 210 -7.13 16.88 -14.58
C ILE A 210 -8.51 17.27 -14.03
N GLY A 211 -8.56 18.18 -13.05
CA GLY A 211 -9.82 18.61 -12.42
C GLY A 211 -10.77 19.28 -13.40
N ASP A 212 -10.26 20.22 -14.20
CA ASP A 212 -11.05 20.97 -15.18
C ASP A 212 -11.62 20.05 -16.26
N GLU A 213 -10.79 19.17 -16.84
CA GLU A 213 -11.25 18.24 -17.89
C GLU A 213 -12.24 17.20 -17.36
N PHE A 214 -12.07 16.71 -16.12
CA PHE A 214 -13.00 15.77 -15.51
C PHE A 214 -14.38 16.40 -15.26
N ILE A 215 -14.40 17.65 -14.75
CA ILE A 215 -15.64 18.42 -14.59
C ILE A 215 -16.28 18.68 -15.96
N ARG A 216 -15.49 19.07 -16.97
CA ARG A 216 -15.98 19.31 -18.33
C ARG A 216 -16.61 18.05 -18.94
N LEU A 217 -15.99 16.88 -18.77
CA LEU A 217 -16.53 15.61 -19.27
C LEU A 217 -17.84 15.23 -18.58
N ILE A 218 -17.95 15.40 -17.25
CA ILE A 218 -19.22 15.22 -16.54
C ILE A 218 -20.28 16.16 -17.12
N GLN A 219 -20.01 17.47 -17.17
CA GLN A 219 -20.98 18.47 -17.64
C GLN A 219 -21.41 18.25 -19.09
N SER A 220 -20.52 17.76 -19.96
CA SER A 220 -20.82 17.45 -21.36
C SER A 220 -21.45 16.06 -21.59
N SER A 221 -21.62 15.23 -20.56
CA SER A 221 -22.17 13.89 -20.73
C SER A 221 -23.67 13.91 -21.03
N VAL A 222 -24.07 13.13 -22.03
CA VAL A 222 -25.48 12.90 -22.38
C VAL A 222 -26.25 12.27 -21.21
N VAL A 223 -25.58 11.59 -20.27
CA VAL A 223 -26.23 10.98 -19.10
C VAL A 223 -26.36 11.92 -17.89
N CYS A 224 -25.91 13.19 -17.97
CA CYS A 224 -26.13 14.16 -16.88
C CYS A 224 -27.60 14.57 -16.73
N SER A 225 -28.42 14.42 -17.78
CA SER A 225 -29.86 14.64 -17.73
C SER A 225 -30.66 13.44 -17.17
N LEU A 226 -30.04 12.26 -17.01
CA LEU A 226 -30.74 11.11 -16.42
C LEU A 226 -31.03 11.36 -14.94
N ASP A 227 -32.21 10.92 -14.50
CA ASP A 227 -32.51 10.81 -13.08
C ASP A 227 -31.64 9.72 -12.40
N VAL A 228 -31.65 9.70 -11.08
CA VAL A 228 -30.82 8.78 -10.29
C VAL A 228 -31.22 7.31 -10.50
N VAL A 229 -32.51 7.01 -10.70
CA VAL A 229 -33.01 5.64 -10.88
C VAL A 229 -32.60 5.09 -12.24
N SER A 230 -32.79 5.87 -13.31
CA SER A 230 -32.35 5.49 -14.67
C SER A 230 -30.84 5.26 -14.74
N PHE A 231 -30.05 6.09 -14.04
CA PHE A 231 -28.61 5.91 -13.97
C PHE A 231 -28.20 4.67 -13.14
N GLN A 232 -28.83 4.41 -12.00
CA GLN A 232 -28.56 3.20 -11.21
C GLN A 232 -28.97 1.91 -11.95
N ALA A 233 -30.04 1.94 -12.75
CA ALA A 233 -30.37 0.83 -13.65
C ALA A 233 -29.26 0.57 -14.70
N MET A 234 -28.63 1.63 -15.22
CA MET A 234 -27.49 1.52 -16.14
C MET A 234 -26.25 0.93 -15.46
N VAL A 235 -25.94 1.38 -14.24
CA VAL A 235 -24.85 0.82 -13.40
C VAL A 235 -25.10 -0.66 -13.13
N LYS A 236 -26.33 -1.03 -12.75
CA LYS A 236 -26.71 -2.44 -12.51
C LYS A 236 -26.51 -3.31 -13.75
N LEU A 237 -26.98 -2.86 -14.92
CA LEU A 237 -26.78 -3.60 -16.18
C LEU A 237 -25.31 -3.77 -16.54
N PHE A 238 -24.45 -2.79 -16.24
CA PHE A 238 -23.00 -2.93 -16.39
C PHE A 238 -22.42 -3.98 -15.44
N MET A 239 -22.82 -3.99 -14.17
CA MET A 239 -22.39 -5.01 -13.20
C MET A 239 -22.89 -6.42 -13.54
N GLU A 240 -24.00 -6.53 -14.28
CA GLU A 240 -24.53 -7.79 -14.85
C GLU A 240 -23.84 -8.19 -16.18
N GLY A 241 -22.87 -7.42 -16.69
CA GLY A 241 -22.21 -7.67 -17.98
C GLY A 241 -23.07 -7.36 -19.21
N ARG A 242 -24.22 -6.69 -19.03
CA ARG A 242 -25.23 -6.41 -20.08
C ARG A 242 -25.11 -5.00 -20.68
N ASN A 243 -24.06 -4.27 -20.32
CA ASN A 243 -23.80 -2.91 -20.80
C ASN A 243 -22.27 -2.71 -20.88
N SER A 244 -21.80 -1.99 -21.89
CA SER A 244 -20.37 -1.66 -22.07
C SER A 244 -19.80 -0.71 -21.00
N GLY A 245 -20.68 -0.07 -20.21
CA GLY A 245 -20.30 0.76 -19.07
C GLY A 245 -20.17 2.25 -19.42
N PRO A 246 -19.40 3.03 -18.63
CA PRO A 246 -19.16 4.43 -18.90
C PRO A 246 -18.33 4.62 -20.17
N THR A 247 -18.60 5.70 -20.88
CA THR A 247 -17.83 6.18 -22.04
C THR A 247 -17.65 7.69 -21.92
N LEU A 248 -16.90 8.34 -22.82
CA LEU A 248 -16.81 9.81 -22.82
C LEU A 248 -18.16 10.50 -23.05
N GLN A 249 -19.09 9.88 -23.80
CA GLN A 249 -20.46 10.39 -23.92
C GLN A 249 -21.31 10.06 -22.69
N ARG A 250 -21.04 8.94 -22.00
CA ARG A 250 -21.73 8.43 -20.80
C ARG A 250 -20.89 8.59 -19.53
N PHE A 251 -20.29 9.77 -19.36
CA PHE A 251 -19.31 10.05 -18.33
C PHE A 251 -19.97 10.61 -17.06
N ARG A 252 -20.32 9.73 -16.11
CA ARG A 252 -20.95 10.11 -14.83
C ARG A 252 -20.46 9.24 -13.68
N VAL A 253 -20.25 9.84 -12.51
CA VAL A 253 -19.83 9.16 -11.28
C VAL A 253 -21.03 8.45 -10.64
N ASP A 254 -20.83 7.19 -10.25
CA ASP A 254 -21.73 6.49 -9.34
C ASP A 254 -21.43 6.90 -7.90
N ILE A 255 -22.32 7.70 -7.32
CA ILE A 255 -22.18 8.26 -5.98
C ILE A 255 -22.43 7.19 -4.89
N GLN A 256 -23.07 6.07 -5.24
CA GLN A 256 -23.37 4.98 -4.30
C GLN A 256 -22.34 3.85 -4.37
N GLY A 257 -21.74 3.64 -5.54
CA GLY A 257 -20.72 2.61 -5.77
C GLY A 257 -19.33 2.97 -5.21
N PRO A 258 -18.50 1.96 -4.90
CA PRO A 258 -17.11 2.18 -4.52
C PRO A 258 -16.32 2.83 -5.68
N VAL A 259 -15.39 3.74 -5.38
CA VAL A 259 -14.49 4.30 -6.42
C VAL A 259 -13.61 3.20 -7.01
N GLU A 260 -13.19 2.28 -6.15
CA GLU A 260 -12.28 1.19 -6.45
C GLU A 260 -12.90 0.05 -7.28
N LYS A 261 -14.20 -0.03 -7.56
CA LYS A 261 -14.74 -1.20 -8.27
C LYS A 261 -15.88 -0.82 -9.22
N GLY A 262 -16.13 -1.70 -10.18
CA GLY A 262 -17.27 -1.58 -11.09
C GLY A 262 -17.24 -0.27 -11.89
N TRP A 263 -18.38 0.43 -11.89
CA TRP A 263 -18.63 1.59 -12.75
C TRP A 263 -17.60 2.71 -12.58
N ASN A 264 -17.29 3.13 -11.34
CA ASN A 264 -16.37 4.24 -11.09
C ASN A 264 -14.94 3.92 -11.53
N LEU A 265 -14.48 2.68 -11.33
CA LEU A 265 -13.18 2.26 -11.80
C LEU A 265 -13.09 2.30 -13.34
N ARG A 266 -14.13 1.80 -14.03
CA ARG A 266 -14.21 1.86 -15.49
C ARG A 266 -14.24 3.31 -16.00
N LEU A 267 -14.97 4.19 -15.31
CA LEU A 267 -15.03 5.63 -15.60
C LEU A 267 -13.65 6.29 -15.47
N ILE A 268 -12.91 5.97 -14.40
CA ILE A 268 -11.55 6.48 -14.19
C ILE A 268 -10.61 6.04 -15.32
N ARG A 269 -10.69 4.79 -15.81
CA ARG A 269 -9.88 4.34 -16.97
C ARG A 269 -10.20 5.09 -18.24
N VAL A 270 -11.49 5.25 -18.55
CA VAL A 270 -11.94 6.05 -19.70
C VAL A 270 -11.38 7.46 -19.62
N PHE A 271 -11.33 8.05 -18.43
CA PHE A 271 -10.67 9.35 -18.22
C PHE A 271 -9.16 9.31 -18.45
N VAL A 272 -8.43 8.38 -17.84
CA VAL A 272 -6.96 8.31 -17.93
C VAL A 272 -6.51 8.06 -19.37
N LEU A 273 -7.18 7.18 -20.11
CA LEU A 273 -6.93 6.95 -21.53
C LEU A 273 -7.20 8.21 -22.37
N HIS A 274 -8.29 8.93 -22.10
CA HIS A 274 -8.58 10.20 -22.78
C HIS A 274 -7.56 11.29 -22.42
N PHE A 275 -7.16 11.40 -21.16
CA PHE A 275 -6.18 12.37 -20.69
C PHE A 275 -4.83 12.15 -21.39
N LEU A 276 -4.32 10.91 -21.38
CA LEU A 276 -3.06 10.56 -22.04
C LEU A 276 -3.11 10.70 -23.57
N ASN A 277 -4.20 10.32 -24.22
CA ASN A 277 -4.28 10.30 -25.69
C ASN A 277 -4.77 11.61 -26.32
N THR A 278 -5.45 12.49 -25.57
CA THR A 278 -6.14 13.68 -26.11
C THR A 278 -5.81 14.98 -25.37
N ILE A 279 -5.36 14.93 -24.11
CA ILE A 279 -5.06 16.13 -23.33
C ILE A 279 -3.55 16.38 -23.26
N VAL A 280 -2.77 15.38 -22.85
CA VAL A 280 -1.30 15.46 -22.78
C VAL A 280 -0.67 15.90 -24.11
N PRO A 281 -1.08 15.40 -25.30
CA PRO A 281 -0.49 15.83 -26.58
C PRO A 281 -0.79 17.27 -27.01
N LYS A 282 -1.62 18.01 -26.26
CA LYS A 282 -1.86 19.45 -26.48
C LYS A 282 -0.81 20.33 -25.80
N PHE A 283 -0.01 19.77 -24.89
CA PHE A 283 1.11 20.44 -24.25
C PHE A 283 2.40 20.19 -25.04
N PRO A 284 3.44 21.03 -24.89
CA PRO A 284 4.75 20.74 -25.45
C PRO A 284 5.28 19.37 -24.99
N PRO A 285 6.12 18.68 -25.80
CA PRO A 285 6.90 17.55 -25.32
C PRO A 285 7.63 17.89 -24.02
N ASP A 286 7.74 16.91 -23.12
CA ASP A 286 8.40 17.01 -21.81
C ASP A 286 7.82 18.05 -20.82
N PHE A 287 6.67 18.67 -21.13
CA PHE A 287 5.97 19.58 -20.21
C PHE A 287 5.53 18.90 -18.91
N PHE A 288 5.12 17.62 -19.01
CA PHE A 288 4.89 16.74 -17.87
C PHE A 288 6.04 15.76 -17.75
N ALA A 289 6.59 15.61 -16.54
CA ALA A 289 7.59 14.58 -16.27
C ALA A 289 7.00 13.19 -16.55
N SER A 290 7.76 12.31 -17.20
CA SER A 290 7.30 10.96 -17.60
C SER A 290 6.74 10.13 -16.43
N ALA A 291 7.31 10.29 -15.22
CA ALA A 291 6.82 9.67 -14.00
C ALA A 291 5.38 10.05 -13.62
N LEU A 292 4.91 11.24 -13.99
CA LEU A 292 3.54 11.72 -13.77
C LEU A 292 2.54 11.19 -14.81
N LEU A 293 3.05 10.73 -15.96
CA LEU A 293 2.26 10.19 -17.07
C LEU A 293 2.04 8.67 -16.98
N VAL A 294 2.55 8.01 -15.94
CA VAL A 294 2.33 6.58 -15.71
C VAL A 294 0.83 6.33 -15.44
N PRO A 295 0.17 5.40 -16.16
CA PRO A 295 -1.28 5.20 -16.01
C PRO A 295 -1.71 4.88 -14.58
N SER A 296 -1.00 4.01 -13.88
CA SER A 296 -1.26 3.66 -12.47
C SER A 296 -1.27 4.88 -11.53
N PHE A 297 -0.37 5.85 -11.72
CA PHE A 297 -0.33 7.10 -10.95
C PHE A 297 -1.56 7.97 -11.23
N LEU A 298 -1.93 8.12 -12.50
CA LEU A 298 -3.13 8.88 -12.89
C LEU A 298 -4.42 8.20 -12.40
N LEU A 299 -4.53 6.87 -12.47
CA LEU A 299 -5.65 6.11 -11.89
C LEU A 299 -5.78 6.39 -10.37
N HIS A 300 -4.66 6.46 -9.65
CA HIS A 300 -4.67 6.80 -8.22
C HIS A 300 -5.12 8.25 -7.96
N LYS A 301 -4.49 9.23 -8.62
CA LYS A 301 -4.88 10.65 -8.52
C LYS A 301 -6.37 10.84 -8.78
N MET A 302 -6.91 10.21 -9.82
CA MET A 302 -8.34 10.21 -10.13
C MET A 302 -9.21 9.53 -9.08
N SER A 303 -8.75 8.41 -8.52
CA SER A 303 -9.47 7.73 -7.43
C SER A 303 -9.57 8.64 -6.19
N MET A 304 -8.49 9.35 -5.86
CA MET A 304 -8.50 10.33 -4.76
C MET A 304 -9.36 11.56 -5.08
N TYR A 305 -9.34 12.03 -6.32
CA TYR A 305 -10.20 13.13 -6.78
C TYR A 305 -11.69 12.78 -6.64
N ILE A 306 -12.13 11.62 -7.15
CA ILE A 306 -13.53 11.17 -7.02
C ILE A 306 -13.90 11.01 -5.55
N ARG A 307 -13.04 10.38 -4.73
CA ARG A 307 -13.26 10.26 -3.28
C ARG A 307 -13.45 11.63 -2.63
N ARG A 308 -12.56 12.60 -2.88
CA ARG A 308 -12.56 13.92 -2.25
C ARG A 308 -13.74 14.81 -2.68
N HIS A 309 -14.12 14.77 -3.95
CA HIS A 309 -15.08 15.72 -4.52
C HIS A 309 -16.52 15.20 -4.65
N PHE A 310 -16.72 13.87 -4.73
CA PHE A 310 -18.03 13.26 -5.00
C PHE A 310 -18.49 12.28 -3.90
N LEU A 311 -17.60 11.46 -3.33
CA LEU A 311 -18.01 10.42 -2.37
C LEU A 311 -17.78 10.76 -0.89
N THR A 312 -16.91 11.73 -0.58
CA THR A 312 -16.78 12.19 0.81
C THR A 312 -18.11 12.81 1.19
N PRO A 313 -18.78 12.35 2.26
CA PRO A 313 -19.90 13.06 2.83
C PRO A 313 -19.36 14.41 3.29
N LYS A 314 -19.59 15.46 2.49
CA LYS A 314 -19.68 16.81 3.04
C LYS A 314 -20.79 16.71 4.07
N ASP A 315 -20.53 17.07 5.33
CA ASP A 315 -21.50 16.94 6.40
C ASP A 315 -22.80 17.66 6.00
N ASN A 316 -23.83 16.87 5.66
CA ASN A 316 -25.08 17.26 4.99
C ASN A 316 -24.97 18.43 3.98
N PRO A 317 -24.80 18.18 2.66
CA PRO A 317 -25.40 19.10 1.71
C PRO A 317 -26.90 18.96 1.87
N SER A 318 -27.56 19.99 2.39
CA SER A 318 -28.98 20.16 2.16
C SER A 318 -29.24 19.98 0.67
N ILE A 319 -30.21 19.14 0.33
CA ILE A 319 -30.73 18.95 -1.04
C ILE A 319 -30.86 20.34 -1.69
N PRO A 320 -30.47 20.53 -2.98
CA PRO A 320 -30.55 21.83 -3.62
C PRO A 320 -31.93 22.47 -3.42
N ASN A 321 -31.99 23.49 -2.57
CA ASN A 321 -33.24 24.11 -2.18
C ASN A 321 -33.85 24.80 -3.39
N ASN A 322 -34.99 24.29 -3.84
CA ASN A 322 -35.74 24.83 -4.96
C ASN A 322 -36.24 26.25 -4.58
N PRO A 323 -35.84 27.34 -5.29
CA PRO A 323 -35.98 28.70 -4.77
C PRO A 323 -37.40 29.23 -4.53
N MET A 324 -38.45 28.52 -4.96
CA MET A 324 -39.83 29.02 -4.92
C MET A 324 -40.58 28.84 -3.59
N LEU A 325 -40.04 28.11 -2.61
CA LEU A 325 -40.80 27.70 -1.42
C LEU A 325 -40.02 27.81 -0.09
N ARG A 326 -39.56 29.02 0.27
CA ARG A 326 -39.54 29.42 1.70
C ARG A 326 -39.51 30.93 1.90
N GLY A 327 -40.38 31.40 2.79
CA GLY A 327 -40.36 32.75 3.31
C GLY A 327 -39.20 32.99 4.28
N GLU A 328 -39.01 34.25 4.60
CA GLU A 328 -37.94 34.85 5.39
C GLU A 328 -37.63 34.13 6.71
N GLN A 329 -36.38 33.71 6.89
CA GLN A 329 -35.75 33.60 8.21
C GLN A 329 -34.26 33.98 8.11
N PRO A 330 -33.66 34.52 9.19
CA PRO A 330 -32.56 35.45 9.10
C PRO A 330 -31.17 34.81 8.95
N ASP A 331 -30.25 35.61 8.42
CA ASP A 331 -28.83 35.30 8.24
C ASP A 331 -28.15 34.81 9.52
N ASN A 332 -27.43 33.69 9.38
CA ASN A 332 -26.36 33.34 10.32
C ASN A 332 -25.17 32.83 9.50
N GLN A 333 -24.32 33.77 9.09
CA GLN A 333 -23.13 33.51 8.26
C GLN A 333 -22.09 32.72 9.07
N GLN A 334 -22.03 31.40 8.89
CA GLN A 334 -20.89 30.62 9.34
C GLN A 334 -19.78 30.64 8.29
N THR A 335 -18.60 31.07 8.72
CA THR A 335 -17.39 31.20 7.92
C THR A 335 -16.85 29.84 7.49
N PHE A 336 -16.36 29.76 6.25
CA PHE A 336 -15.73 28.56 5.68
C PHE A 336 -14.39 28.25 6.37
N GLY A 337 -14.45 27.52 7.48
CA GLY A 337 -13.28 27.08 8.23
C GLY A 337 -12.44 26.06 7.47
N THR A 338 -11.13 26.29 7.37
CA THR A 338 -10.18 25.34 6.80
C THR A 338 -10.18 24.02 7.60
N GLY A 339 -10.22 22.89 6.88
CA GLY A 339 -10.46 21.54 7.43
C GLY A 339 -9.36 21.04 8.38
N ARG A 340 -9.31 21.55 9.61
CA ARG A 340 -8.42 21.06 10.66
C ARG A 340 -8.82 19.64 11.05
N SER A 341 -7.97 18.67 10.70
CA SER A 341 -8.07 17.29 11.17
C SER A 341 -8.23 17.25 12.70
N THR A 342 -9.23 16.51 13.19
CA THR A 342 -9.53 16.41 14.62
C THR A 342 -8.30 15.92 15.40
N PRO A 343 -8.10 16.37 16.66
CA PRO A 343 -6.95 15.95 17.47
C PRO A 343 -6.81 14.41 17.57
N GLN A 344 -7.94 13.70 17.62
CA GLN A 344 -7.98 12.24 17.65
C GLN A 344 -7.44 11.59 16.37
N ARG A 345 -7.77 12.12 15.17
CA ARG A 345 -7.18 11.63 13.90
C ARG A 345 -5.67 11.86 13.87
N ARG A 346 -5.19 13.01 14.35
CA ARG A 346 -3.74 13.29 14.46
C ARG A 346 -3.02 12.33 15.41
N ARG A 347 -3.63 11.97 16.54
CA ARG A 347 -3.09 10.94 17.47
C ARG A 347 -3.08 9.55 16.84
N GLY A 348 -4.12 9.18 16.09
CA GLY A 348 -4.20 7.91 15.37
C GLY A 348 -3.12 7.77 14.28
N ASN A 349 -2.89 8.82 13.49
CA ASN A 349 -1.80 8.81 12.49
C ASN A 349 -0.42 8.77 13.16
N ARG A 350 -0.19 9.54 14.24
CA ARG A 350 1.07 9.47 15.01
C ARG A 350 1.41 8.06 15.51
N ARG A 351 0.42 7.34 16.06
CA ARG A 351 0.55 5.92 16.47
C ARG A 351 1.03 5.02 15.34
N ARG A 352 0.37 5.10 14.19
CA ARG A 352 0.68 4.28 13.00
C ARG A 352 2.07 4.60 12.44
N ASN A 353 2.43 5.87 12.36
CA ASN A 353 3.74 6.29 11.84
C ASN A 353 4.87 5.83 12.78
N LEU A 354 4.67 5.89 14.10
CA LEU A 354 5.64 5.38 15.08
C LEU A 354 5.75 3.85 15.04
N HIS A 355 4.63 3.13 14.80
CA HIS A 355 4.63 1.68 14.59
C HIS A 355 5.49 1.30 13.39
N LYS A 356 5.22 1.91 12.25
CA LYS A 356 5.97 1.68 11.02
C LYS A 356 7.45 2.04 11.19
N THR A 357 7.77 3.20 11.77
CA THR A 357 9.17 3.63 11.95
C THR A 357 9.97 2.62 12.79
N ARG A 358 9.36 2.00 13.79
CA ARG A 358 9.99 0.94 14.59
C ARG A 358 10.14 -0.36 13.81
N GLN A 359 9.15 -0.74 13.01
CA GLN A 359 9.21 -1.88 12.10
C GLN A 359 10.33 -1.71 11.06
N ASP A 360 10.41 -0.53 10.43
CA ASP A 360 11.47 -0.17 9.47
C ASP A 360 12.86 -0.22 10.14
N LYS A 361 13.01 0.32 11.35
CA LYS A 361 14.26 0.23 12.15
C LYS A 361 14.63 -1.22 12.46
N VAL A 362 13.68 -2.09 12.80
CA VAL A 362 13.94 -3.52 13.06
C VAL A 362 14.39 -4.24 11.78
N ILE A 363 13.66 -4.08 10.67
CA ILE A 363 14.00 -4.69 9.37
C ILE A 363 15.41 -4.28 8.90
N ALA A 364 15.77 -3.00 9.05
CA ALA A 364 17.07 -2.50 8.61
C ALA A 364 18.25 -3.07 9.42
N ASN A 365 18.04 -3.43 10.69
CA ASN A 365 19.12 -3.79 11.62
C ASN A 365 19.17 -5.28 11.98
N PHE A 366 18.09 -6.05 11.76
CA PHE A 366 18.01 -7.46 12.13
C PHE A 366 17.49 -8.33 10.99
N PRO A 367 18.14 -9.47 10.68
CA PRO A 367 17.61 -10.43 9.73
C PRO A 367 16.28 -11.02 10.23
N ALA A 368 15.42 -11.45 9.29
CA ALA A 368 14.22 -12.21 9.61
C ALA A 368 14.55 -13.72 9.74
N PRO A 369 13.88 -14.46 10.65
CA PRO A 369 12.92 -13.98 11.65
C PRO A 369 13.65 -13.34 12.85
N ASN A 370 13.05 -12.34 13.49
CA ASN A 370 13.52 -11.80 14.76
C ASN A 370 12.35 -11.44 15.69
N ILE A 371 12.57 -11.64 16.99
CA ILE A 371 11.56 -11.44 18.04
C ILE A 371 11.15 -9.98 18.23
N PHE A 372 11.99 -8.99 17.86
CA PHE A 372 11.60 -7.57 17.91
C PHE A 372 10.46 -7.26 16.95
N TRP A 373 10.44 -7.91 15.79
CA TRP A 373 9.33 -7.82 14.85
C TRP A 373 8.04 -8.35 15.47
N ASP A 374 8.07 -9.58 16.00
CA ASP A 374 6.90 -10.24 16.59
C ASP A 374 6.34 -9.43 17.77
N ILE A 375 7.22 -8.78 18.53
CA ILE A 375 6.85 -7.85 19.61
C ILE A 375 6.14 -6.60 19.10
N LEU A 376 6.65 -5.97 18.04
CA LEU A 376 6.02 -4.79 17.43
C LEU A 376 4.68 -5.13 16.79
N GLU A 377 4.57 -6.30 16.17
CA GLU A 377 3.32 -6.77 15.56
C GLU A 377 2.25 -7.05 16.62
N ALA A 378 2.59 -7.80 17.68
CA ALA A 378 1.69 -8.09 18.79
C ALA A 378 1.21 -6.82 19.52
N LEU A 379 2.05 -5.78 19.62
CA LEU A 379 1.64 -4.48 20.18
C LEU A 379 0.70 -3.69 19.25
N GLY A 380 0.92 -3.76 17.94
CA GLY A 380 0.23 -2.95 16.93
C GLY A 380 0.35 -1.42 17.15
N PRO A 381 -0.34 -0.60 16.33
CA PRO A 381 -0.31 0.86 16.45
C PRO A 381 -0.79 1.40 17.81
N ASP A 382 -1.78 0.74 18.42
CA ASP A 382 -2.31 1.16 19.73
C ASP A 382 -1.31 0.91 20.86
N GLY A 383 -0.52 -0.16 20.76
CA GLY A 383 0.60 -0.41 21.63
C GLY A 383 1.78 0.53 21.47
N MET A 384 1.88 1.29 20.37
CA MET A 384 2.96 2.27 20.18
C MET A 384 2.74 3.59 20.92
N SER A 385 1.50 3.94 21.27
CA SER A 385 1.14 5.28 21.74
C SER A 385 1.72 5.59 23.11
N SER A 386 2.82 6.33 23.17
CA SER A 386 2.96 7.26 24.28
C SER A 386 1.99 8.40 23.98
N ASP A 387 1.03 8.68 24.87
CA ASP A 387 0.48 10.03 24.85
C ASP A 387 1.66 10.95 25.20
N GLU A 388 1.94 11.94 24.37
CA GLU A 388 3.02 12.88 24.60
C GLU A 388 2.38 14.19 24.99
N THR A 389 2.95 14.89 25.97
CA THR A 389 2.50 16.25 26.28
C THR A 389 2.95 17.17 25.15
N ASP A 390 1.99 17.45 24.28
CA ASP A 390 2.07 18.34 23.12
C ASP A 390 1.92 19.86 23.39
N PRO A 391 1.97 20.45 24.64
CA PRO A 391 1.89 21.91 24.77
C PRO A 391 3.01 22.63 24.03
N GLU A 392 4.27 22.30 24.33
CA GLU A 392 5.45 23.02 23.84
C GLU A 392 6.63 22.05 23.67
N ALA A 393 6.73 21.41 22.51
CA ALA A 393 7.93 20.65 22.15
C ALA A 393 9.10 21.62 21.98
N TRP A 394 10.14 21.49 22.81
CA TRP A 394 11.34 22.31 22.71
C TRP A 394 12.10 21.98 21.43
N HIS A 395 12.05 22.90 20.46
CA HIS A 395 12.80 22.82 19.22
C HIS A 395 14.22 23.35 19.43
N SER A 396 15.07 22.56 20.10
CA SER A 396 16.51 22.81 20.13
C SER A 396 17.18 22.08 18.97
N ASN A 397 17.80 22.83 18.04
CA ASN A 397 18.70 22.32 17.00
C ASN A 397 18.06 21.24 16.10
N GLU A 398 16.92 21.56 15.46
CA GLU A 398 16.23 20.73 14.44
C GLU A 398 15.68 19.37 14.90
N VAL A 399 16.08 18.87 16.07
CA VAL A 399 15.62 17.61 16.64
C VAL A 399 14.39 17.86 17.52
N TYR A 400 13.30 17.14 17.24
CA TYR A 400 12.07 17.27 18.02
C TYR A 400 12.21 16.48 19.33
N GLN A 401 12.26 17.17 20.48
CA GLN A 401 12.40 16.53 21.78
C GLN A 401 11.04 16.36 22.47
N PHE A 402 10.86 15.24 23.19
CA PHE A 402 9.59 14.97 23.91
C PHE A 402 9.77 14.20 25.23
N LEU A 403 8.82 14.44 26.14
CA LEU A 403 8.62 13.64 27.36
C LEU A 403 7.65 12.50 27.09
N ARG A 404 8.05 11.28 27.46
CA ARG A 404 7.20 10.09 27.32
C ARG A 404 6.27 9.95 28.52
N ILE A 405 4.94 9.89 28.33
CA ILE A 405 4.04 9.45 29.40
C ILE A 405 4.21 7.94 29.60
N PRO A 406 4.62 7.46 30.81
CA PRO A 406 4.77 6.04 31.07
C PRO A 406 3.42 5.31 31.05
N LYS A 407 3.43 4.05 30.58
CA LYS A 407 2.28 3.16 30.62
C LYS A 407 2.37 2.26 31.85
N ALA A 408 1.45 2.42 32.82
CA ALA A 408 1.47 1.64 34.05
C ALA A 408 1.28 0.14 33.78
N PHE A 409 0.42 -0.20 32.81
CA PHE A 409 0.14 -1.58 32.45
C PHE A 409 1.30 -2.31 31.78
N ARG A 410 2.33 -1.63 31.27
CA ARG A 410 3.36 -2.24 30.40
C ARG A 410 4.54 -2.78 31.22
N SER A 411 5.01 -3.99 30.91
CA SER A 411 6.18 -4.58 31.57
C SER A 411 7.46 -3.78 31.30
N ARG A 412 8.37 -3.76 32.29
CA ARG A 412 9.66 -3.05 32.18
C ARG A 412 10.55 -3.63 31.08
N ALA A 413 10.48 -4.95 30.85
CA ALA A 413 11.20 -5.63 29.78
C ALA A 413 10.75 -5.11 28.41
N LEU A 414 9.44 -5.01 28.17
CA LEU A 414 8.91 -4.47 26.92
C LEU A 414 9.26 -2.99 26.72
N ASP A 415 9.27 -2.22 27.80
CA ASP A 415 9.72 -0.82 27.78
C ASP A 415 11.20 -0.67 27.41
N TYR A 416 12.05 -1.61 27.84
CA TYR A 416 13.46 -1.68 27.46
C TYR A 416 13.62 -2.07 25.98
N VAL A 417 12.92 -3.11 25.51
CA VAL A 417 12.88 -3.51 24.09
C VAL A 417 12.49 -2.34 23.18
N ILE A 418 11.38 -1.65 23.50
CA ILE A 418 10.93 -0.50 22.70
C ILE A 418 11.94 0.64 22.75
N SER A 419 12.56 0.90 23.91
CA SER A 419 13.62 1.93 24.02
C SER A 419 14.92 1.54 23.32
N TYR A 420 15.19 0.26 23.10
CA TYR A 420 16.30 -0.23 22.30
C TYR A 420 16.00 -0.04 20.81
N ILE A 421 14.81 -0.45 20.34
CA ILE A 421 14.35 -0.25 18.96
C ILE A 421 14.34 1.25 18.59
N ASP A 422 13.89 2.12 19.49
CA ASP A 422 13.90 3.58 19.26
C ASP A 422 15.32 4.14 19.01
N LYS A 423 16.36 3.54 19.58
CA LYS A 423 17.77 3.92 19.43
C LYS A 423 18.46 3.34 18.18
N LEU A 424 17.86 2.34 17.51
CA LEU A 424 18.44 1.77 16.30
C LEU A 424 18.58 2.85 15.21
N PRO A 425 19.64 2.82 14.40
CA PRO A 425 19.77 3.75 13.28
C PRO A 425 18.69 3.45 12.23
N LYS A 426 18.18 4.51 11.60
CA LYS A 426 17.22 4.40 10.47
C LYS A 426 17.82 3.68 9.25
N GLN A 427 19.14 3.71 9.12
CA GLN A 427 19.92 2.97 8.12
C GLN A 427 20.72 1.93 8.90
N GLY A 428 20.38 0.65 8.73
CA GLY A 428 21.13 -0.44 9.35
C GLY A 428 22.20 -1.01 8.42
N THR A 429 22.82 -2.10 8.84
CA THR A 429 23.88 -2.81 8.09
C THR A 429 23.35 -3.64 6.92
N LEU A 430 22.04 -3.86 6.85
CA LEU A 430 21.37 -4.45 5.71
C LEU A 430 21.01 -3.30 4.74
N ASP A 431 21.56 -3.34 3.52
CA ASP A 431 21.47 -2.28 2.47
C ASP A 431 20.02 -2.00 1.99
N HIS A 432 19.17 -1.47 2.87
CA HIS A 432 17.79 -1.15 2.56
C HIS A 432 17.68 0.25 1.96
N ILE A 433 17.31 0.28 0.67
CA ILE A 433 17.15 1.49 -0.17
C ILE A 433 15.82 2.23 0.17
N GLY A 434 15.45 2.27 1.45
CA GLY A 434 14.27 2.96 1.96
C GLY A 434 14.62 4.38 2.42
N SER A 435 14.37 5.38 1.57
CA SER A 435 14.62 6.78 1.91
C SER A 435 13.62 7.29 2.97
N LEU A 436 13.94 7.10 4.26
CA LEU A 436 13.21 7.64 5.43
C LEU A 436 13.32 9.18 5.60
N LYS A 437 13.38 9.92 4.48
CA LYS A 437 13.41 11.39 4.42
C LYS A 437 12.00 11.95 4.63
N GLY A 438 11.88 12.96 5.50
CA GLY A 438 10.63 13.68 5.77
C GLY A 438 10.19 13.63 7.24
N ALA A 439 10.39 12.52 7.93
CA ALA A 439 10.10 12.40 9.36
C ALA A 439 11.31 12.81 10.21
N THR A 440 11.33 14.06 10.70
CA THR A 440 12.30 14.54 11.71
C THR A 440 12.40 13.54 12.86
N GLU A 441 13.62 13.17 13.26
CA GLU A 441 13.79 12.22 14.36
C GLU A 441 13.31 12.84 15.67
N ARG A 442 12.45 12.09 16.36
CA ARG A 442 11.85 12.51 17.64
C ARG A 442 12.62 11.82 18.75
N VAL A 443 13.32 12.61 19.56
CA VAL A 443 14.18 12.09 20.65
C VAL A 443 13.44 12.20 21.97
N ARG A 444 13.25 11.05 22.63
CA ARG A 444 12.76 10.98 24.01
C ARG A 444 13.84 11.50 24.94
N ILE A 445 13.57 12.60 25.64
CA ILE A 445 14.53 13.20 26.59
C ILE A 445 14.38 12.67 28.02
N ALA A 446 13.15 12.39 28.45
CA ALA A 446 12.84 11.79 29.75
C ALA A 446 11.43 11.18 29.77
N ASP A 447 11.05 10.60 30.90
CA ASP A 447 9.65 10.31 31.20
C ASP A 447 8.95 11.54 31.78
N HIS A 448 7.66 11.69 31.49
CA HIS A 448 6.86 12.79 31.99
C HIS A 448 6.66 12.66 33.51
N PRO A 449 6.91 13.72 34.31
CA PRO A 449 7.02 13.59 35.76
C PRO A 449 5.71 13.24 36.47
N THR A 450 4.56 13.72 35.99
CA THR A 450 3.26 13.58 36.67
C THR A 450 2.26 12.70 35.91
N ALA A 451 2.02 12.98 34.62
CA ALA A 451 1.12 12.18 33.79
C ALA A 451 1.60 10.73 33.61
N ARG A 452 0.67 9.78 33.76
CA ARG A 452 0.83 8.34 33.51
C ARG A 452 -0.42 7.82 32.80
N ASN A 453 -0.25 6.90 31.85
CA ASN A 453 -1.37 6.23 31.20
C ASN A 453 -1.60 4.87 31.89
N VAL A 454 -2.72 4.75 32.61
CA VAL A 454 -3.10 3.56 33.39
C VAL A 454 -3.97 2.58 32.59
N ALA A 455 -4.51 3.02 31.44
CA ALA A 455 -5.37 2.19 30.61
C ALA A 455 -4.56 1.11 29.87
N GLY A 456 -4.76 -0.15 30.26
CA GLY A 456 -4.37 -1.30 29.47
C GLY A 456 -5.27 -1.50 28.24
N PHE A 457 -4.83 -2.37 27.34
CA PHE A 457 -5.64 -2.88 26.24
C PHE A 457 -5.57 -4.40 26.22
N ALA A 458 -6.63 -5.02 25.72
CA ALA A 458 -6.79 -6.47 25.69
C ALA A 458 -6.00 -7.12 24.54
N GLY A 459 -5.74 -8.43 24.67
CA GLY A 459 -5.19 -9.26 23.59
C GLY A 459 -3.67 -9.19 23.39
N LEU A 460 -2.91 -8.70 24.37
CA LEU A 460 -1.44 -8.81 24.32
C LEU A 460 -0.92 -10.10 24.96
N PRO A 461 0.31 -10.55 24.61
CA PRO A 461 1.06 -11.53 25.39
C PRO A 461 1.13 -11.18 26.88
N ILE A 462 0.97 -12.17 27.75
CA ILE A 462 0.89 -11.95 29.21
C ILE A 462 2.15 -11.27 29.79
N ASP A 463 3.32 -11.50 29.21
CA ASP A 463 4.60 -10.90 29.61
C ASP A 463 4.78 -9.44 29.13
N PHE A 464 3.86 -8.92 28.31
CA PHE A 464 3.82 -7.50 27.95
C PHE A 464 3.20 -6.64 29.05
N TYR A 465 2.48 -7.26 30.00
CA TYR A 465 1.87 -6.56 31.12
C TYR A 465 2.79 -6.50 32.33
N ASN A 466 2.71 -5.40 33.09
CA ASN A 466 3.38 -5.24 34.37
C ASN A 466 2.70 -6.12 35.43
N SER A 467 3.46 -6.93 36.15
CA SER A 467 2.94 -7.84 37.18
C SER A 467 2.26 -7.11 38.36
N GLU A 468 2.73 -5.91 38.72
CA GLU A 468 2.10 -5.06 39.75
C GLU A 468 0.73 -4.57 39.27
N TRP A 469 0.62 -4.18 37.99
CA TRP A 469 -0.64 -3.73 37.39
C TRP A 469 -1.63 -4.89 37.16
N LEU A 470 -1.14 -6.08 36.77
CA LEU A 470 -1.97 -7.28 36.67
C LEU A 470 -2.55 -7.73 38.01
N ALA A 471 -1.87 -7.41 39.11
CA ALA A 471 -2.33 -7.74 40.46
C ALA A 471 -3.42 -6.80 40.99
N GLU A 472 -3.71 -5.69 40.29
CA GLU A 472 -4.85 -4.82 40.63
C GLU A 472 -6.18 -5.56 40.42
N PRO A 473 -7.13 -5.50 41.39
CA PRO A 473 -8.42 -6.14 41.25
C PRO A 473 -9.16 -5.72 39.97
N ASN A 474 -9.78 -6.69 39.30
CA ASN A 474 -10.56 -6.56 38.07
C ASN A 474 -9.78 -6.34 36.75
N GLN A 475 -8.47 -6.05 36.76
CA GLN A 475 -7.72 -5.88 35.49
C GLN A 475 -7.67 -7.19 34.67
N PHE A 476 -7.26 -8.30 35.30
CA PHE A 476 -7.02 -9.58 34.61
C PHE A 476 -8.24 -10.15 33.88
N GLN A 477 -9.45 -9.93 34.41
CA GLN A 477 -10.69 -10.41 33.80
C GLN A 477 -11.08 -9.66 32.51
N SER A 478 -10.50 -8.47 32.27
CA SER A 478 -10.84 -7.59 31.14
C SER A 478 -9.89 -7.71 29.94
N ILE A 479 -8.69 -8.25 30.13
CA ILE A 479 -7.59 -8.15 29.16
C ILE A 479 -7.44 -9.31 28.18
N ASN A 480 -8.06 -10.47 28.41
CA ASN A 480 -7.97 -11.64 27.49
C ASN A 480 -6.54 -11.89 26.97
N ALA A 481 -5.57 -12.00 27.88
CA ALA A 481 -4.15 -12.04 27.51
C ALA A 481 -3.79 -13.30 26.69
N LEU A 482 -2.90 -13.11 25.71
CA LEU A 482 -2.31 -14.16 24.89
C LEU A 482 -1.15 -14.87 25.64
N PRO A 483 -0.69 -16.04 25.17
CA PRO A 483 0.53 -16.67 25.66
C PRO A 483 1.75 -15.73 25.60
N SER A 484 2.70 -15.97 26.50
CA SER A 484 3.96 -15.20 26.60
C SER A 484 4.83 -15.36 25.35
N LEU A 485 5.50 -14.28 24.92
CA LEU A 485 6.53 -14.32 23.88
C LEU A 485 7.94 -14.56 24.44
N ASN A 486 8.04 -14.82 25.74
CA ASN A 486 9.29 -15.03 26.48
C ASN A 486 10.28 -13.85 26.38
N LEU A 487 9.82 -12.64 26.72
CA LEU A 487 10.67 -11.45 26.82
C LEU A 487 11.90 -11.62 27.75
N GLN A 488 11.93 -12.64 28.61
CA GLN A 488 13.05 -12.91 29.52
C GLN A 488 14.26 -13.57 28.84
N SER A 489 14.08 -14.22 27.68
CA SER A 489 15.21 -14.78 26.91
C SER A 489 15.93 -13.74 26.01
N LEU A 490 15.53 -12.47 26.07
CA LEU A 490 16.20 -11.37 25.40
C LEU A 490 17.34 -10.82 26.26
N GLU A 491 18.53 -11.41 26.10
CA GLU A 491 19.79 -10.78 26.51
C GLU A 491 20.04 -9.58 25.57
N LEU A 492 19.77 -8.36 26.07
CA LEU A 492 19.73 -7.08 25.33
C LEU A 492 20.72 -6.04 25.89
#